data_AF-A0A4C1U1D1-F1
#
_entry.id   AF-A0A4C1U1D1-F1
#
_cell.length_a   1.000
_cell.length_b   1.000
_cell.length_c   1.000
_cell.angle_alpha   90.00
_cell.angle_beta   90.00
_cell.angle_gamma   90.00
#
_symmetry.space_group_name_H-M   'P 1'
#
loop_
_entity.id
_entity.type
_entity.pdbx_description
1 polymer ?
#
loop_
_entity_poly.entity_id
_entity_poly.type
_entity_poly.pdbx_seq_one_letter_code
_entity_poly.pdbx_strand_id
1 'polypeptide(L)'
;MGLIVDVAGKSGNSNDGNTSRRFFADHEQSASITGIDVNLVFRFRIILEAISSGFKINIETFKEYASETEKLYVQLYQWHPMSSTIHKILRHGAEVISSALLPIGQLSEEAAEARNKHFRDYRLNYFRKFSREACNLDVINRLLLTLDPLITGMRQKLKRKTQPFHKDTLKLLLPAVPPTTSDPESDTGLCSDNKDMQ
;
A
#
# COMPACT_ATOMS: atom_id res chain seq x y z
N MET A 1 -22.37 5.52 -5.04
CA MET A 1 -20.96 5.76 -5.41
C MET A 1 -20.85 6.67 -6.64
N GLY A 2 -20.13 7.80 -6.55
CA GLY A 2 -19.77 8.63 -7.72
C GLY A 2 -18.48 8.12 -8.37
N LEU A 3 -18.50 6.92 -8.94
CA LEU A 3 -17.35 6.23 -9.52
C LEU A 3 -17.52 6.08 -11.03
N ILE A 4 -16.43 6.29 -11.77
CA ILE A 4 -16.34 5.93 -13.19
C ILE A 4 -15.66 4.57 -13.22
N VAL A 5 -16.43 3.52 -13.54
CA VAL A 5 -15.97 2.13 -13.52
C VAL A 5 -15.98 1.59 -14.94
N ASP A 6 -14.93 0.86 -15.30
CA ASP A 6 -14.80 0.11 -16.56
C ASP A 6 -14.94 0.95 -17.84
N VAL A 7 -14.39 2.17 -17.82
CA VAL A 7 -14.24 2.96 -19.05
C VAL A 7 -13.09 2.40 -19.87
N ALA A 8 -13.33 2.17 -21.16
CA ALA A 8 -12.35 1.62 -22.07
C ALA A 8 -11.07 2.47 -22.10
N GLY A 9 -9.95 1.84 -21.75
CA GLY A 9 -8.62 2.43 -21.75
C GLY A 9 -7.76 1.87 -22.88
N LYS A 10 -6.51 2.35 -22.99
CA LYS A 10 -5.54 1.81 -23.97
C LYS A 10 -5.17 0.34 -23.76
N SER A 11 -5.45 -0.22 -22.58
CA SER A 11 -5.05 -1.58 -22.16
C SER A 11 -6.21 -2.38 -21.52
N GLY A 12 -7.46 -2.11 -21.92
CA GLY A 12 -8.65 -2.75 -21.35
C GLY A 12 -9.53 -1.74 -20.65
N ASN A 13 -9.30 -1.49 -19.36
CA ASN A 13 -10.08 -0.52 -18.59
C ASN A 13 -9.22 0.52 -17.88
N SER A 14 -9.86 1.60 -17.44
CA SER A 14 -9.25 2.71 -16.71
C SER A 14 -9.33 2.56 -15.19
N ASN A 15 -9.59 1.34 -14.69
CA ASN A 15 -9.74 1.10 -13.25
C ASN A 15 -8.38 1.22 -12.57
N ASP A 16 -8.22 2.25 -11.75
CA ASP A 16 -6.99 2.51 -11.00
C ASP A 16 -7.10 2.07 -9.54
N GLY A 17 -6.01 2.20 -8.78
CA GLY A 17 -6.00 1.88 -7.36
C GLY A 17 -7.01 2.70 -6.54
N ASN A 18 -7.39 3.91 -6.98
CA ASN A 18 -8.42 4.70 -6.30
C ASN A 18 -9.83 4.12 -6.53
N THR A 19 -10.11 3.65 -7.75
CA THR A 19 -11.34 2.96 -8.11
C THR A 19 -11.50 1.67 -7.30
N SER A 20 -10.43 0.86 -7.24
CA SER A 20 -10.41 -0.38 -6.43
C SER A 20 -10.64 -0.12 -4.94
N ARG A 21 -9.94 0.86 -4.34
CA ARG A 21 -10.12 1.20 -2.90
C ARG A 21 -11.55 1.61 -2.57
N ARG A 22 -12.22 2.37 -3.44
CA ARG A 22 -13.62 2.76 -3.24
C ARG A 22 -14.58 1.59 -3.43
N PHE A 23 -14.31 0.69 -4.38
CA PHE A 23 -15.10 -0.53 -4.59
C PHE A 23 -15.15 -1.40 -3.33
N PHE A 24 -14.01 -1.62 -2.65
CA PHE A 24 -13.96 -2.45 -1.45
C PHE A 24 -14.33 -1.70 -0.15
N ALA A 25 -14.29 -0.36 -0.13
CA ALA A 25 -14.69 0.42 1.04
C ALA A 25 -16.17 0.20 1.40
N ASP A 26 -17.04 0.27 0.40
CA ASP A 26 -18.49 0.12 0.52
C ASP A 26 -18.96 -1.20 -0.10
N HIS A 27 -18.38 -2.32 0.39
CA HIS A 27 -18.61 -3.67 -0.11
C HIS A 27 -20.09 -4.08 -0.27
N GLU A 28 -20.99 -3.68 0.62
CA GLU A 28 -22.43 -3.95 0.51
C GLU A 28 -23.06 -3.28 -0.72
N GLN A 29 -22.74 -1.99 -0.94
CA GLN A 29 -23.23 -1.26 -2.11
C GLN A 29 -22.61 -1.80 -3.40
N SER A 30 -21.32 -2.16 -3.39
CA SER A 30 -20.65 -2.79 -4.53
C SER A 30 -21.28 -4.14 -4.89
N ALA A 31 -21.55 -4.98 -3.90
CA ALA A 31 -22.21 -6.26 -4.08
C ALA A 31 -23.64 -6.09 -4.62
N SER A 32 -24.41 -5.14 -4.07
CA SER A 32 -25.76 -4.82 -4.54
C SER A 32 -25.79 -4.33 -6.00
N ILE A 33 -24.80 -3.55 -6.42
CA ILE A 33 -24.70 -3.04 -7.81
C ILE A 33 -24.26 -4.14 -8.77
N THR A 34 -23.27 -4.94 -8.39
CA THR A 34 -22.66 -5.96 -9.28
C THR A 34 -23.43 -7.28 -9.30
N GLY A 35 -24.31 -7.52 -8.33
CA GLY A 35 -25.00 -8.80 -8.16
C GLY A 35 -24.11 -9.91 -7.60
N ILE A 36 -22.92 -9.57 -7.10
CA ILE A 36 -21.98 -10.52 -6.48
C ILE A 36 -22.39 -10.72 -5.01
N ASP A 37 -22.22 -11.94 -4.52
CA ASP A 37 -22.35 -12.28 -3.10
C ASP A 37 -21.56 -11.33 -2.18
N VAL A 38 -22.26 -10.73 -1.21
CA VAL A 38 -21.72 -9.73 -0.28
C VAL A 38 -20.59 -10.29 0.56
N ASN A 39 -20.73 -11.54 1.02
CA ASN A 39 -19.75 -12.19 1.88
C ASN A 39 -18.43 -12.45 1.13
N LEU A 40 -18.50 -12.85 -0.14
CA LEU A 40 -17.31 -12.98 -0.98
C LEU A 40 -16.58 -11.65 -1.16
N VAL A 41 -17.29 -10.55 -1.47
CA VAL A 41 -16.68 -9.22 -1.62
C VAL A 41 -16.05 -8.75 -0.30
N PHE A 42 -16.72 -9.03 0.82
CA PHE A 42 -16.20 -8.73 2.16
C PHE A 42 -14.91 -9.51 2.45
N ARG A 43 -14.87 -10.82 2.20
CA ARG A 43 -13.66 -11.63 2.39
C ARG A 43 -12.48 -11.12 1.57
N PHE A 44 -12.71 -10.73 0.31
CA PHE A 44 -11.67 -10.11 -0.51
C PHE A 44 -11.18 -8.77 0.05
N ARG A 45 -12.07 -7.92 0.56
CA ARG A 45 -11.68 -6.68 1.26
C ARG A 45 -10.72 -6.99 2.41
N ILE A 46 -11.04 -7.95 3.27
CA ILE A 46 -10.20 -8.32 4.44
C ILE A 46 -8.81 -8.82 4.00
N ILE A 47 -8.77 -9.70 2.99
CA ILE A 47 -7.50 -10.22 2.45
C ILE A 47 -6.63 -9.10 1.88
N LEU A 48 -7.20 -8.23 1.05
CA LEU A 48 -6.47 -7.12 0.43
C LEU A 48 -6.00 -6.09 1.46
N GLU A 49 -6.81 -5.83 2.49
CA GLU A 49 -6.46 -4.95 3.59
C GLU A 49 -5.30 -5.54 4.41
N ALA A 50 -5.31 -6.84 4.70
CA ALA A 50 -4.20 -7.51 5.39
C ALA A 50 -2.89 -7.44 4.59
N ILE A 51 -2.93 -7.72 3.29
CA ILE A 51 -1.76 -7.66 2.39
C ILE A 51 -1.20 -6.23 2.30
N SER A 52 -2.08 -5.23 2.19
CA SER A 52 -1.68 -3.82 2.06
C SER A 52 -1.34 -3.12 3.39
N SER A 53 -1.54 -3.79 4.53
CA SER A 53 -1.36 -3.20 5.86
C SER A 53 0.08 -2.79 6.19
N GLY A 54 1.06 -3.49 5.59
CA GLY A 54 2.50 -3.30 5.89
C GLY A 54 2.94 -3.89 7.24
N PHE A 55 2.08 -4.64 7.93
CA PHE A 55 2.38 -5.36 9.17
C PHE A 55 2.63 -6.85 8.92
N LYS A 56 3.24 -7.53 9.90
CA LYS A 56 3.43 -8.99 9.82
C LYS A 56 2.07 -9.68 9.94
N ILE A 57 1.82 -10.61 9.02
CA ILE A 57 0.57 -11.39 8.93
C ILE A 57 0.79 -12.74 9.61
N ASN A 58 -0.20 -13.23 10.36
CA ASN A 58 -0.17 -14.60 10.87
C ASN A 58 -0.50 -15.58 9.73
N ILE A 59 0.51 -16.35 9.32
CA ILE A 59 0.48 -17.22 8.14
C ILE A 59 -0.62 -18.30 8.25
N GLU A 60 -0.79 -18.90 9.42
CA GLU A 60 -1.75 -20.00 9.63
C GLU A 60 -3.18 -19.48 9.48
N THR A 61 -3.51 -18.41 10.20
CA THR A 61 -4.84 -17.79 10.14
C THR A 61 -5.16 -17.25 8.75
N PHE A 62 -4.17 -16.68 8.05
CA PHE A 62 -4.34 -16.20 6.68
C PHE A 62 -4.59 -17.35 5.71
N LYS A 63 -3.87 -18.45 5.84
CA LYS A 63 -4.01 -19.64 4.99
C LYS A 63 -5.40 -20.27 5.15
N GLU A 64 -5.90 -20.39 6.37
CA GLU A 64 -7.26 -20.87 6.64
C GLU A 64 -8.30 -19.94 6.01
N TYR A 65 -8.19 -18.64 6.25
CA TYR A 65 -9.12 -17.65 5.71
C TYR A 65 -9.12 -17.62 4.17
N ALA A 66 -7.95 -17.76 3.55
CA ALA A 66 -7.80 -17.84 2.10
C ALA A 66 -8.41 -19.13 1.52
N SER A 67 -8.17 -20.28 2.16
CA SER A 67 -8.72 -21.57 1.71
C SER A 67 -10.24 -21.63 1.83
N GLU A 68 -10.82 -21.07 2.91
CA GLU A 68 -12.27 -20.95 3.02
C GLU A 68 -12.85 -20.05 1.93
N THR A 69 -12.17 -18.94 1.61
CA THR A 69 -12.60 -18.00 0.58
C THR A 69 -12.52 -18.63 -0.81
N GLU A 70 -11.50 -19.45 -1.07
CA GLU A 70 -11.39 -20.24 -2.30
C GLU A 70 -12.54 -21.24 -2.45
N LYS A 71 -12.86 -22.00 -1.39
CA LYS A 71 -14.00 -22.93 -1.40
C LYS A 71 -15.32 -22.21 -1.67
N LEU A 72 -15.54 -21.06 -1.03
CA LEU A 72 -16.72 -20.23 -1.24
C LEU A 72 -16.80 -19.73 -2.69
N TYR A 73 -15.69 -19.28 -3.28
CA TYR A 73 -15.63 -18.84 -4.67
C TYR A 73 -16.03 -19.96 -5.64
N VAL A 74 -15.45 -21.16 -5.46
CA VAL A 74 -15.75 -22.32 -6.32
C VAL A 74 -17.21 -22.76 -6.20
N GLN A 75 -17.78 -22.70 -4.99
CA GLN A 75 -19.19 -23.05 -4.76
C GLN A 75 -20.16 -22.07 -5.43
N LEU A 76 -19.88 -20.76 -5.35
CA LEU A 76 -20.77 -19.72 -5.90
C LEU A 76 -20.59 -19.50 -7.40
N TYR A 77 -19.36 -19.57 -7.88
CA TYR A 77 -18.98 -19.17 -9.25
C TYR A 77 -18.19 -20.25 -9.97
N GLN A 78 -18.60 -21.52 -9.87
CA GLN A 78 -17.94 -22.65 -10.53
C GLN A 78 -17.77 -22.45 -12.05
N TRP A 79 -18.69 -21.72 -12.68
CA TRP A 79 -18.68 -21.42 -14.11
C TRP A 79 -17.56 -20.46 -14.53
N HIS A 80 -17.00 -19.70 -13.60
CA HIS A 80 -15.95 -18.71 -13.88
C HIS A 80 -14.62 -19.15 -13.25
N PRO A 81 -13.60 -19.55 -14.03
CA PRO A 81 -12.31 -19.90 -13.48
C PRO A 81 -11.64 -18.69 -12.82
N MET A 82 -10.98 -18.90 -11.68
CA MET A 82 -10.26 -17.82 -11.00
C MET A 82 -9.19 -17.22 -11.91
N SER A 83 -9.06 -15.89 -11.88
CA SER A 83 -7.95 -15.21 -12.55
C SER A 83 -6.62 -15.62 -11.91
N SER A 84 -5.53 -15.51 -12.66
CA SER A 84 -4.20 -15.87 -12.18
C SER A 84 -3.78 -15.07 -10.94
N THR A 85 -4.25 -13.82 -10.79
CA THR A 85 -3.98 -12.98 -9.62
C THR A 85 -4.74 -13.47 -8.39
N ILE A 86 -6.04 -13.78 -8.52
CA ILE A 86 -6.85 -14.32 -7.43
C ILE A 86 -6.30 -15.68 -6.98
N HIS A 87 -6.00 -16.56 -7.94
CA HIS A 87 -5.43 -17.87 -7.63
C HIS A 87 -4.08 -17.77 -6.89
N LYS A 88 -3.20 -16.86 -7.32
CA LYS A 88 -1.94 -16.60 -6.61
C LYS A 88 -2.17 -16.10 -5.18
N ILE A 89 -3.15 -15.22 -4.96
CA ILE A 89 -3.47 -14.71 -3.62
C ILE A 89 -4.04 -15.82 -2.74
N LEU A 90 -5.04 -16.56 -3.21
CA LEU A 90 -5.75 -17.54 -2.38
C LEU A 90 -4.94 -18.82 -2.16
N ARG A 91 -4.31 -19.37 -3.20
CA ARG A 91 -3.56 -20.64 -3.13
C ARG A 91 -2.13 -20.44 -2.63
N HIS A 92 -1.43 -19.47 -3.21
CA HIS A 92 0.00 -19.26 -2.99
C HIS A 92 0.31 -18.10 -2.03
N GLY A 93 -0.69 -17.32 -1.61
CA GLY A 93 -0.46 -16.11 -0.83
C GLY A 93 0.26 -16.39 0.49
N ALA A 94 -0.13 -17.44 1.21
CA ALA A 94 0.53 -17.85 2.45
C ALA A 94 2.00 -18.26 2.25
N GLU A 95 2.30 -18.99 1.17
CA GLU A 95 3.68 -19.40 0.83
C GLU A 95 4.54 -18.19 0.49
N VAL A 96 4.00 -17.26 -0.30
CA VAL A 96 4.69 -16.01 -0.67
C VAL A 96 4.97 -15.17 0.57
N ILE A 97 3.98 -14.98 1.44
CA ILE A 97 4.13 -14.23 2.70
C ILE A 97 5.19 -14.90 3.60
N SER A 98 5.20 -16.22 3.70
CA SER A 98 6.19 -16.96 4.48
C SER A 98 7.61 -16.83 3.93
N SER A 99 7.77 -16.70 2.61
CA SER A 99 9.07 -16.57 1.96
C SER A 99 9.62 -15.14 1.97
N ALA A 100 8.77 -14.15 2.23
CA ALA A 100 9.15 -12.74 2.18
C ALA A 100 9.91 -12.32 3.44
N LEU A 101 11.04 -11.63 3.26
CA LEU A 101 11.85 -11.12 4.37
C LEU A 101 11.14 -9.99 5.14
N LEU A 102 10.41 -9.15 4.40
CA LEU A 102 9.67 -8.00 4.93
C LEU A 102 8.17 -8.22 4.76
N PRO A 103 7.32 -7.56 5.58
CA PRO A 103 5.89 -7.54 5.37
C PRO A 103 5.54 -7.20 3.92
N ILE A 104 4.66 -7.98 3.30
CA ILE A 104 4.38 -7.90 1.86
C ILE A 104 3.92 -6.51 1.43
N GLY A 105 3.15 -5.80 2.27
CA GLY A 105 2.72 -4.42 1.98
C GLY A 105 3.87 -3.42 1.88
N GLN A 106 5.02 -3.68 2.52
CA GLN A 106 6.22 -2.84 2.40
C GLN A 106 6.99 -3.11 1.09
N LEU A 107 6.79 -4.27 0.47
CA LEU A 107 7.39 -4.65 -0.82
C LEU A 107 6.54 -4.18 -2.02
N SER A 108 5.57 -3.27 -1.78
CA SER A 108 4.65 -2.78 -2.80
C SER A 108 5.34 -1.92 -3.87
N GLU A 109 4.95 -2.14 -5.14
CA GLU A 109 5.40 -1.34 -6.29
C GLU A 109 4.74 0.06 -6.34
N GLU A 110 3.61 0.27 -5.65
CA GLU A 110 2.83 1.52 -5.72
C GLU A 110 3.67 2.77 -5.40
N ALA A 111 4.64 2.64 -4.47
CA ALA A 111 5.54 3.74 -4.10
C ALA A 111 6.44 4.16 -5.27
N ALA A 112 6.96 3.20 -6.03
CA ALA A 112 7.79 3.44 -7.21
C ALA A 112 6.96 4.03 -8.36
N GLU A 113 5.74 3.51 -8.60
CA GLU A 113 4.84 4.07 -9.63
C GLU A 113 4.44 5.52 -9.32
N ALA A 114 4.19 5.85 -8.05
CA ALA A 114 3.89 7.21 -7.63
C ALA A 114 5.04 8.18 -7.95
N ARG A 115 6.29 7.70 -8.00
CA ARG A 115 7.45 8.52 -8.41
C ARG A 115 7.42 8.90 -9.89
N ASN A 116 6.71 8.17 -10.75
CA ASN A 116 6.55 8.54 -12.15
C ASN A 116 5.83 9.89 -12.32
N LYS A 117 4.95 10.26 -11.37
CA LYS A 117 4.33 11.60 -11.34
C LYS A 117 5.39 12.69 -11.15
N HIS A 118 6.28 12.51 -10.18
CA HIS A 118 7.38 13.44 -9.92
C HIS A 118 8.36 13.49 -11.08
N PHE A 119 8.66 12.36 -11.72
CA PHE A 119 9.51 12.33 -12.90
C PHE A 119 8.95 13.21 -14.03
N ARG A 120 7.65 13.09 -14.32
CA ARG A 120 6.97 13.91 -15.34
C ARG A 120 6.93 15.39 -14.95
N ASP A 121 6.71 15.70 -13.67
CA ASP A 121 6.68 17.08 -13.16
C ASP A 121 8.06 17.75 -13.18
N TYR A 122 9.10 17.05 -12.68
CA TYR A 122 10.50 17.49 -12.71
C TYR A 122 11.00 17.68 -14.11
N ARG A 123 10.52 16.82 -15.02
CA ARG A 123 10.59 17.12 -16.42
C ARG A 123 9.84 18.45 -16.66
N LEU A 124 8.54 18.51 -16.79
CA LEU A 124 7.87 19.72 -17.33
C LEU A 124 8.31 21.10 -16.75
N ASN A 125 8.61 21.18 -15.45
CA ASN A 125 8.79 22.43 -14.72
C ASN A 125 10.21 22.77 -14.23
N TYR A 126 11.14 21.81 -14.08
CA TYR A 126 12.37 22.04 -13.29
C TYR A 126 13.71 21.83 -14.03
N PHE A 127 13.73 21.44 -15.31
CA PHE A 127 14.98 21.18 -16.06
C PHE A 127 15.27 22.16 -17.18
N ARG A 128 16.54 22.16 -17.62
CA ARG A 128 17.04 22.94 -18.75
C ARG A 128 16.68 22.31 -20.10
N LYS A 129 15.82 22.97 -20.88
CA LYS A 129 15.23 22.46 -22.14
C LYS A 129 16.11 22.59 -23.40
N PHE A 130 17.42 22.83 -23.25
CA PHE A 130 18.32 23.03 -24.40
C PHE A 130 18.97 21.72 -24.89
N SER A 131 19.13 20.71 -24.04
CA SER A 131 19.69 19.40 -24.40
C SER A 131 18.99 18.28 -23.64
N ARG A 132 18.84 17.13 -24.29
CA ARG A 132 18.27 15.91 -23.67
C ARG A 132 19.17 15.37 -22.56
N GLU A 133 20.48 15.46 -22.74
CA GLU A 133 21.46 15.00 -21.73
C GLU A 133 21.39 15.88 -20.48
N ALA A 134 21.42 17.21 -20.67
CA ALA A 134 21.28 18.17 -19.58
C ALA A 134 19.94 18.01 -18.84
N CYS A 135 18.85 17.81 -19.59
CA CYS A 135 17.53 17.49 -19.03
C CYS A 135 17.56 16.26 -18.13
N ASN A 136 18.11 15.14 -18.62
CA ASN A 136 18.14 13.89 -17.88
C ASN A 136 19.02 14.01 -16.62
N LEU A 137 20.16 14.69 -16.72
CA LEU A 137 21.05 14.95 -15.59
C LEU A 137 20.33 15.77 -14.50
N ASP A 138 19.62 16.83 -14.87
CA ASP A 138 18.87 17.67 -13.92
C ASP A 138 17.75 16.87 -13.22
N VAL A 139 17.01 16.04 -13.97
CA VAL A 139 15.97 15.17 -13.41
C VAL A 139 16.55 14.19 -12.40
N ILE A 140 17.68 13.53 -12.72
CA ILE A 140 18.35 12.60 -11.81
C ILE A 140 18.85 13.33 -10.56
N ASN A 141 19.53 14.46 -10.71
CA ASN A 141 20.03 15.24 -9.57
C ASN A 141 18.90 15.67 -8.64
N ARG A 142 17.77 16.12 -9.21
CA ARG A 142 16.58 16.48 -8.43
C ARG A 142 15.98 15.27 -7.71
N LEU A 143 15.92 14.12 -8.37
CA LEU A 143 15.45 12.87 -7.76
C LEU A 143 16.34 12.50 -6.57
N LEU A 144 17.67 12.50 -6.73
CA LEU A 144 18.63 12.19 -5.66
C LEU A 144 18.46 13.11 -4.45
N LEU A 145 18.34 14.43 -4.65
CA LEU A 145 18.06 15.39 -3.58
C LEU A 145 16.73 15.13 -2.86
N THR A 146 15.75 14.53 -3.55
CA THR A 146 14.48 14.15 -2.92
C THR A 146 14.51 12.80 -2.22
N LEU A 147 15.45 11.93 -2.56
CA LEU A 147 15.62 10.60 -1.99
C LEU A 147 16.60 10.59 -0.81
N ASP A 148 17.37 11.66 -0.61
CA ASP A 148 18.28 11.81 0.52
C ASP A 148 17.53 11.65 1.86
N PRO A 149 17.85 10.62 2.68
CA PRO A 149 17.20 10.39 3.95
C PRO A 149 17.40 11.51 4.97
N LEU A 150 18.58 12.14 4.98
CA LEU A 150 18.92 13.22 5.90
C LEU A 150 18.06 14.46 5.59
N ILE A 151 18.02 14.85 4.32
CA ILE A 151 17.17 15.96 3.88
C ILE A 151 15.69 15.64 4.08
N THR A 152 15.27 14.40 3.79
CA THR A 152 13.88 13.96 3.95
C THR A 152 13.45 13.92 5.42
N GLY A 153 14.36 13.58 6.34
CA GLY A 153 14.12 13.61 7.78
C GLY A 153 13.88 15.03 8.32
N MET A 154 14.57 16.03 7.76
CA MET A 154 14.43 17.44 8.14
C MET A 154 13.22 18.14 7.51
N ARG A 155 12.62 17.57 6.46
CA ARG A 155 11.45 18.17 5.78
C ARG A 155 10.20 18.07 6.65
N GLN A 156 9.37 19.11 6.56
CA GLN A 156 8.04 19.09 7.17
C GLN A 156 7.18 17.97 6.56
N LYS A 157 6.75 17.03 7.41
CA LYS A 157 5.90 15.91 6.99
C LYS A 157 4.44 16.34 7.01
N LEU A 158 3.75 16.19 5.88
CA LEU A 158 2.30 16.36 5.84
C LEU A 158 1.63 15.17 6.54
N LYS A 159 0.78 15.45 7.54
CA LYS A 159 -0.02 14.41 8.19
C LYS A 159 -1.06 13.89 7.20
N ARG A 160 -1.01 12.58 6.91
CA ARG A 160 -2.03 11.91 6.09
C ARG A 160 -3.17 11.44 6.99
N LYS A 161 -4.40 11.52 6.48
CA LYS A 161 -5.56 10.89 7.11
C LYS A 161 -5.47 9.38 6.90
N THR A 162 -5.43 8.60 7.97
CA THR A 162 -5.49 7.14 7.93
C THR A 162 -6.89 6.69 8.31
N GLN A 163 -7.40 5.66 7.64
CA GLN A 163 -8.61 4.97 8.06
C GLN A 163 -8.21 3.80 8.97
N PRO A 164 -8.98 3.50 10.02
CA PRO A 164 -8.71 2.34 10.86
C PRO A 164 -8.99 1.05 10.10
N PHE A 165 -8.20 0.00 10.39
CA PHE A 165 -8.40 -1.32 9.81
C PHE A 165 -9.71 -1.96 10.29
N HIS A 166 -10.26 -2.86 9.48
CA HIS A 166 -11.40 -3.65 9.91
C HIS A 166 -11.03 -4.64 11.03
N LYS A 167 -12.00 -4.97 11.89
CA LYS A 167 -11.79 -5.84 13.06
C LYS A 167 -11.30 -7.24 12.66
N ASP A 168 -11.85 -7.82 11.60
CA ASP A 168 -11.42 -9.12 11.11
C ASP A 168 -10.04 -9.09 10.48
N THR A 169 -9.66 -7.97 9.86
CA THR A 169 -8.29 -7.76 9.37
C THR A 169 -7.29 -7.78 10.52
N LEU A 170 -7.61 -7.14 11.65
CA LEU A 170 -6.73 -7.14 12.83
C LEU A 170 -6.49 -8.55 13.39
N LYS A 171 -7.45 -9.48 13.25
CA LYS A 171 -7.27 -10.88 13.69
C LYS A 171 -6.23 -11.63 12.84
N LEU A 172 -6.02 -11.21 11.60
CA LEU A 172 -5.04 -11.79 10.68
C LEU A 172 -3.63 -11.23 10.89
N LEU A 173 -3.50 -10.11 11.61
CA LEU A 173 -2.22 -9.46 11.86
C LEU A 173 -1.61 -9.95 13.17
N LEU A 174 -0.29 -10.07 13.19
CA LEU A 174 0.45 -10.29 14.43
C LEU A 174 0.52 -8.97 15.23
N PRO A 175 0.40 -9.02 16.57
CA PRO A 175 0.62 -7.85 17.39
C PRO A 175 2.03 -7.31 17.15
N ALA A 176 2.17 -5.99 17.06
CA ALA A 176 3.47 -5.36 16.91
C ALA A 176 4.36 -5.78 18.08
N VAL A 177 5.44 -6.50 17.79
CA VAL A 177 6.49 -6.75 18.79
C VAL A 177 7.01 -5.38 19.22
N PRO A 178 6.96 -5.01 20.51
CA PRO A 178 7.56 -3.77 20.96
C PRO A 178 9.07 -3.82 20.63
N PRO A 179 9.67 -2.73 20.16
CA PRO A 179 11.11 -2.70 19.96
C PRO A 179 11.77 -3.00 21.31
N THR A 180 12.57 -4.08 21.36
CA THR A 180 13.47 -4.35 22.47
C THR A 180 14.46 -3.18 22.56
N THR A 181 14.19 -2.25 23.49
CA THR A 181 15.10 -1.19 23.86
C THR A 181 16.28 -1.81 24.59
N SER A 182 17.38 -2.01 23.87
CA SER A 182 18.70 -2.21 24.46
C SER A 182 19.72 -1.41 23.66
N ASP A 183 19.59 -0.10 23.70
CA ASP A 183 20.69 0.82 23.45
C ASP A 183 20.82 1.71 24.70
N PRO A 184 22.02 1.78 25.32
CA PRO A 184 22.22 2.52 26.56
C PRO A 184 22.11 4.03 26.32
N GLU A 185 21.36 4.70 27.19
CA GLU A 185 21.28 6.16 27.27
C GLU A 185 22.69 6.75 27.44
N SER A 186 23.21 7.45 26.42
CA SER A 186 24.31 8.40 26.62
C SER A 186 23.71 9.77 26.90
N ASP A 187 23.56 10.02 28.19
CA ASP A 187 23.38 11.32 28.82
C ASP A 187 24.44 12.32 28.32
N THR A 188 24.00 13.42 27.70
CA THR A 188 24.80 14.64 27.57
C THR A 188 23.92 15.86 27.82
N GLY A 189 23.83 16.20 29.10
CA GLY A 189 23.69 17.53 29.70
C GLY A 189 23.51 18.75 28.79
N LEU A 190 22.34 19.37 28.95
CA LEU A 190 22.09 20.79 29.26
C LEU A 190 22.97 21.85 28.55
N CYS A 191 22.37 22.56 27.59
CA CYS A 191 22.67 23.98 27.38
C CYS A 191 21.40 24.77 27.71
N SER A 192 21.38 25.37 28.90
CA SER A 192 20.34 26.29 29.34
C SER A 192 20.56 27.65 28.67
N ASP A 193 19.58 28.07 27.87
CA ASP A 193 19.36 29.46 27.52
C ASP A 193 19.20 30.31 28.79
N ASN A 194 20.05 31.31 28.98
CA ASN A 194 19.74 32.46 29.82
C ASN A 194 19.74 33.70 28.93
N LYS A 195 18.53 34.17 28.60
CA LYS A 195 18.25 35.52 28.12
C LYS A 195 17.88 36.40 29.32
N ASP A 196 18.41 37.62 29.26
CA ASP A 196 17.95 38.86 29.90
C ASP A 196 18.15 38.99 31.43
N MET A 197 19.00 39.93 31.86
CA MET A 197 18.58 41.24 32.41
C MET A 197 19.78 41.99 33.05
N GLN A 198 19.93 43.27 32.66
CA GLN A 198 20.88 44.33 33.09
C GLN A 198 22.21 44.44 32.33
#